data_AF-E2BC55-F1
#
_entry.id   AF-E2BC55-F1
#
_cell.length_a   1.000
_cell.length_b   1.000
_cell.length_c   1.000
_cell.angle_alpha   90.00
_cell.angle_beta   90.00
_cell.angle_gamma   90.00
#
_symmetry.space_group_name_H-M   'P 1'
#
loop_
_entity.id
_entity.type
_entity.pdbx_description
1 polymer ?
#
loop_
_entity_poly.entity_id
_entity_poly.type
_entity_poly.pdbx_seq_one_letter_code
_entity_poly.pdbx_strand_id
1 'polypeptide(L)'
;MTTESLSREVDAHIVTILTRLSALRENNADVVERKAPMSIEARSLELWRAVAVECFATFLFSLVVSGAAAASAVSGSGLSVLATAVASGFAIAAISLIFSHVSGGHVNPAVSVSFALCRRISPLRAVLYIAAQCGGGIAGVAMLYG
;
A
#
# COMPACT_ATOMS: atom_id res chain seq x y z
N MET A 1 -44.59 28.27 35.49
CA MET A 1 -43.13 28.01 35.35
C MET A 1 -42.92 26.60 35.90
N THR A 2 -42.58 25.57 35.13
CA THR A 2 -41.28 25.47 34.42
C THR A 2 -41.21 24.36 33.34
N THR A 3 -42.32 23.82 32.82
CA THR A 3 -42.24 22.81 31.73
C THR A 3 -41.81 23.42 30.39
N GLU A 4 -42.31 24.61 30.06
CA GLU A 4 -41.90 25.33 28.84
C GLU A 4 -40.45 25.84 28.88
N SER A 5 -39.93 26.17 30.07
CA SER A 5 -38.53 26.61 30.21
C SER A 5 -37.55 25.46 30.02
N LEU A 6 -37.87 24.26 30.53
CA LEU A 6 -37.06 23.06 30.35
C LEU A 6 -36.98 22.65 28.86
N SER A 7 -38.11 22.71 28.13
CA SER A 7 -38.14 22.40 26.70
C SER A 7 -37.25 23.34 25.89
N ARG A 8 -37.26 24.64 26.18
CA ARG A 8 -36.43 25.63 25.49
C ARG A 8 -34.94 25.46 25.78
N GLU A 9 -34.58 25.06 27.00
CA GLU A 9 -33.19 24.80 27.37
C GLU A 9 -32.65 23.55 26.67
N VAL A 10 -33.45 22.49 26.59
CA VAL A 10 -33.10 21.27 25.85
C VAL A 10 -32.95 21.55 24.36
N ASP A 11 -33.86 22.31 23.75
CA ASP A 11 -33.78 22.67 22.33
C ASP A 11 -32.53 23.52 22.04
N ALA A 12 -32.23 24.50 22.89
CA ALA A 12 -31.02 25.31 22.76
C ALA A 12 -29.74 24.46 22.86
N HIS A 13 -29.72 23.47 23.75
CA HIS A 13 -28.60 22.56 23.91
C HIS A 13 -28.43 21.63 22.70
N ILE A 14 -29.53 21.10 22.16
CA ILE A 14 -29.52 20.26 20.94
C ILE A 14 -28.96 21.06 19.76
N VAL A 15 -29.46 22.27 19.52
CA VAL A 15 -28.99 23.12 18.41
C VAL A 15 -27.51 23.46 18.58
N THR A 16 -27.07 23.71 19.81
CA THR A 16 -25.65 23.97 20.10
C THR A 16 -24.78 22.77 19.79
N ILE A 17 -25.17 21.57 20.22
CA ILE A 17 -24.45 20.33 19.92
C ILE A 17 -24.40 20.09 18.42
N LEU A 18 -25.53 20.22 17.71
CA LEU A 18 -25.58 20.02 16.26
C LEU A 18 -24.67 21.00 15.53
N THR A 19 -24.61 22.26 15.97
CA THR A 19 -23.74 23.29 15.39
C THR A 19 -22.26 23.01 15.66
N ARG A 20 -21.93 22.49 16.84
CA ARG A 20 -20.55 22.06 17.16
C ARG A 20 -20.15 20.82 16.35
N LEU A 21 -21.06 19.87 16.17
CA LEU A 21 -20.83 18.67 15.37
C LEU A 21 -20.67 19.00 13.88
N SER A 22 -21.45 19.93 13.34
CA SER A 22 -21.28 20.39 11.95
C SER A 22 -19.94 21.11 11.77
N ALA A 23 -19.56 22.00 12.69
CA ALA A 23 -18.25 22.67 12.66
C ALA A 23 -17.07 21.69 12.79
N LEU A 24 -17.19 20.65 13.63
CA LEU A 24 -16.17 19.60 13.75
C LEU A 24 -16.09 18.74 12.49
N ARG A 25 -17.23 18.44 11.85
CA ARG A 25 -17.25 17.71 10.59
C ARG A 25 -16.56 18.48 9.47
N GLU A 26 -16.79 19.78 9.40
CA GLU A 26 -16.18 20.66 8.40
C GLU A 26 -14.66 20.76 8.61
N ASN A 27 -14.23 21.00 9.85
CA ASN A 27 -12.81 21.02 10.23
C ASN A 27 -12.11 19.67 9.97
N ASN A 28 -12.82 18.55 10.20
CA ASN A 28 -12.28 17.22 9.88
C ASN A 28 -12.21 16.94 8.37
N ALA A 29 -13.12 17.51 7.57
CA ALA A 29 -13.06 17.41 6.11
C ALA A 29 -11.83 18.15 5.54
N ASP A 30 -11.50 19.32 6.09
CA ASP A 30 -10.30 20.08 5.73
C ASP A 30 -8.99 19.33 6.07
N VAL A 31 -8.97 18.62 7.20
CA VAL A 31 -7.83 17.76 7.59
C VAL A 31 -7.64 16.59 6.62
N VAL A 32 -8.74 16.03 6.10
CA VAL A 32 -8.70 14.95 5.11
C VAL A 32 -8.21 15.45 3.74
N GLU A 33 -8.46 16.72 3.38
CA GLU A 33 -8.10 17.28 2.07
C GLU A 33 -6.66 17.81 1.96
N ARG A 34 -5.97 18.05 3.08
CA ARG A 34 -4.61 18.62 3.10
C ARG A 34 -3.55 17.57 2.68
N LYS A 35 -3.56 17.17 1.41
CA LYS A 35 -2.46 16.42 0.78
C LYS A 35 -1.19 17.26 0.90
N ALA A 36 -0.21 16.76 1.67
CA ALA A 36 1.09 17.43 1.80
C ALA A 36 1.69 17.71 0.41
N PRO A 37 2.38 18.86 0.22
CA PRO A 37 3.01 19.19 -1.05
C PRO A 37 4.01 18.09 -1.45
N MET A 38 3.88 17.56 -2.67
CA MET A 38 4.65 16.43 -3.24
C MET A 38 6.18 16.53 -3.09
N SER A 39 6.72 17.74 -2.99
CA SER A 39 8.17 17.98 -2.83
C SER A 39 8.70 17.68 -1.43
N ILE A 40 7.83 17.66 -0.40
CA ILE A 40 8.22 17.35 0.98
C ILE A 40 8.21 15.82 1.22
N GLU A 41 7.30 15.09 0.57
CA GLU A 41 7.27 13.62 0.63
C GLU A 41 8.54 12.99 0.01
N ALA A 42 9.08 13.61 -1.06
CA ALA A 42 10.30 13.18 -1.75
C ALA A 42 11.58 13.26 -0.89
N ARG A 43 11.59 14.13 0.13
CA ARG A 43 12.69 14.25 1.10
C ARG A 43 12.49 13.41 2.36
N SER A 44 11.37 12.69 2.46
CA SER A 44 11.12 11.85 3.63
C SER A 44 11.97 10.57 3.58
N LEU A 45 12.59 10.22 4.71
CA LEU A 45 13.26 8.93 4.87
C LEU A 45 12.30 7.76 4.70
N GLU A 46 11.02 7.98 5.00
CA GLU A 46 9.94 7.01 4.81
C GLU A 46 9.75 6.62 3.34
N LEU A 47 9.83 7.56 2.39
CA LEU A 47 9.73 7.24 0.97
C LEU A 47 10.90 6.35 0.52
N TRP A 48 12.13 6.73 0.86
CA TRP A 48 13.32 5.97 0.48
C TRP A 48 13.34 4.58 1.12
N ARG A 49 12.92 4.48 2.39
CA ARG A 49 12.74 3.19 3.06
C ARG A 49 11.70 2.33 2.34
N ALA A 50 10.56 2.91 1.96
CA ALA A 50 9.51 2.21 1.24
C ALA A 50 9.96 1.76 -0.17
N VAL A 51 10.71 2.59 -0.90
CA VAL A 51 11.29 2.26 -2.22
C VAL A 51 12.30 1.10 -2.09
N ALA A 52 13.18 1.15 -1.08
CA ALA A 52 14.13 0.06 -0.82
C ALA A 52 13.41 -1.25 -0.46
N VAL A 53 12.33 -1.16 0.33
CA VAL A 53 11.48 -2.29 0.67
C VAL A 53 10.79 -2.87 -0.57
N GLU A 54 10.24 -2.04 -1.47
CA GLU A 54 9.63 -2.50 -2.73
C GLU A 54 10.64 -3.21 -3.63
N CYS A 55 11.87 -2.69 -3.72
CA CYS A 55 12.96 -3.34 -4.44
C CYS A 55 13.27 -4.72 -3.84
N PHE A 56 13.51 -4.78 -2.53
CA PHE A 56 13.89 -6.01 -1.84
C PHE A 56 12.77 -7.05 -1.82
N ALA A 57 11.52 -6.62 -1.61
CA ALA A 57 10.34 -7.47 -1.69
C ALA A 57 10.19 -8.08 -3.09
N THR A 58 10.35 -7.28 -4.15
CA THR A 58 10.22 -7.76 -5.53
C THR A 58 11.38 -8.69 -5.91
N PHE A 59 12.58 -8.42 -5.39
CA PHE A 59 13.73 -9.31 -5.50
C PHE A 59 13.44 -10.69 -4.91
N LEU A 60 12.98 -10.75 -3.65
CA LEU A 60 12.65 -12.02 -3.00
C LEU A 60 11.51 -12.75 -3.72
N PHE A 61 10.47 -12.03 -4.12
CA PHE A 61 9.36 -12.60 -4.86
C PHE A 61 9.84 -13.23 -6.18
N SER A 62 10.61 -12.48 -6.97
CA SER A 62 11.11 -12.97 -8.26
C SER A 62 12.07 -14.15 -8.10
N LEU A 63 12.92 -14.14 -7.08
CA LEU A 63 13.83 -15.25 -6.78
C LEU A 63 13.06 -16.56 -6.50
N VAL A 64 12.04 -16.49 -5.64
CA VAL A 64 11.23 -17.67 -5.28
C VAL A 64 10.42 -18.18 -6.46
N VAL A 65 9.74 -17.28 -7.19
CA VAL A 65 8.89 -17.66 -8.32
C VAL A 65 9.71 -18.24 -9.47
N SER A 66 10.79 -17.58 -9.87
CA SER A 66 11.65 -18.07 -10.94
C SER A 66 12.42 -19.32 -10.54
N GLY A 67 12.85 -19.44 -9.27
CA GLY A 67 13.48 -20.65 -8.75
C GLY A 67 12.53 -21.86 -8.74
N ALA A 68 11.29 -21.68 -8.29
CA ALA A 68 10.27 -22.71 -8.33
C ALA A 68 9.90 -23.12 -9.76
N ALA A 69 9.81 -22.15 -10.68
CA ALA A 69 9.57 -22.40 -12.09
C ALA A 69 10.74 -23.18 -12.74
N ALA A 70 11.99 -22.83 -12.43
CA ALA A 70 13.16 -23.54 -12.93
C ALA A 70 13.21 -24.99 -12.43
N ALA A 71 12.97 -25.23 -11.13
CA ALA A 71 12.90 -26.58 -10.57
C ALA A 71 11.78 -27.42 -11.22
N SER A 72 10.66 -26.76 -11.55
CA SER A 72 9.52 -27.41 -12.19
C SER A 72 9.78 -27.79 -13.64
N ALA A 73 10.56 -26.97 -14.36
CA ALA A 73 10.99 -27.26 -15.72
C ALA A 73 11.89 -28.50 -15.80
N VAL A 74 12.71 -28.75 -14.77
CA VAL A 74 13.57 -29.95 -14.69
C VAL A 74 12.75 -31.21 -14.37
N SER A 75 11.72 -31.10 -13.52
CA SER A 75 10.95 -32.26 -13.06
C SER A 75 9.91 -32.77 -14.07
N GLY A 76 9.39 -31.91 -14.95
CA GLY A 76 8.50 -32.29 -16.06
C GLY A 76 7.12 -32.87 -15.70
N SER A 77 6.72 -32.90 -14.42
CA SER A 77 5.45 -33.48 -13.95
C SER A 77 4.38 -32.41 -13.69
N GLY A 78 3.09 -32.72 -13.91
CA GLY A 78 2.00 -31.77 -13.63
C GLY A 78 1.92 -31.31 -12.15
N LEU A 79 2.50 -32.08 -11.24
CA LEU A 79 2.62 -31.74 -9.81
C LEU A 79 3.59 -30.56 -9.58
N SER A 80 4.56 -30.35 -10.47
CA SER A 80 5.53 -29.26 -10.36
C SER A 80 4.91 -27.88 -10.64
N VAL A 81 3.95 -27.82 -11.56
CA VAL A 81 3.18 -26.60 -11.83
C VAL A 81 2.36 -26.19 -10.61
N LEU A 82 1.71 -27.15 -9.94
CA LEU A 82 0.97 -26.90 -8.70
C LEU A 82 1.92 -26.40 -7.60
N ALA A 83 3.09 -27.04 -7.45
CA ALA A 83 4.09 -26.60 -6.47
C ALA A 83 4.56 -25.16 -6.73
N THR A 84 4.77 -24.77 -7.99
CA THR A 84 5.14 -23.40 -8.36
C THR A 84 4.02 -22.40 -8.03
N ALA A 85 2.76 -22.74 -8.30
CA ALA A 85 1.61 -21.91 -7.98
C ALA A 85 1.42 -21.74 -6.46
N VAL A 86 1.61 -22.80 -5.69
CA VAL A 86 1.55 -22.76 -4.23
C VAL A 86 2.71 -21.92 -3.67
N ALA A 87 3.93 -22.13 -4.17
CA ALA A 87 5.11 -21.38 -3.74
C ALA A 87 4.97 -19.88 -4.04
N SER A 88 4.47 -19.50 -5.22
CA SER A 88 4.26 -18.10 -5.58
C SER A 88 3.18 -17.44 -4.71
N GLY A 89 2.09 -18.15 -4.42
CA GLY A 89 1.04 -17.70 -3.50
C GLY A 89 1.54 -17.48 -2.07
N PHE A 90 2.32 -18.43 -1.53
CA PHE A 90 2.93 -18.27 -0.20
C PHE A 90 3.99 -17.17 -0.17
N ALA A 91 4.78 -17.01 -1.24
CA ALA A 91 5.78 -15.94 -1.33
C ALA A 91 5.14 -14.56 -1.24
N ILE A 92 4.11 -14.28 -2.07
CA ILE A 92 3.44 -12.98 -2.03
C ILE A 92 2.68 -12.76 -0.70
N ALA A 93 2.10 -13.81 -0.12
CA ALA A 93 1.46 -13.71 1.19
C ALA A 93 2.45 -13.34 2.30
N ALA A 94 3.59 -14.03 2.38
CA ALA A 94 4.62 -13.76 3.36
C ALA A 94 5.20 -12.34 3.20
N ILE A 95 5.51 -11.95 1.97
CA ILE A 95 5.99 -10.60 1.65
C ILE A 95 4.96 -9.55 2.04
N SER A 96 3.67 -9.76 1.73
CA SER A 96 2.61 -8.82 2.09
C SER A 96 2.47 -8.68 3.61
N LEU A 97 2.57 -9.77 4.37
CA LEU A 97 2.49 -9.73 5.83
C LEU A 97 3.64 -8.92 6.45
N ILE A 98 4.84 -9.01 5.89
CA ILE A 98 6.03 -8.34 6.43
C ILE A 98 6.09 -6.88 5.99
N PHE A 99 5.84 -6.60 4.70
CA PHE A 99 6.17 -5.31 4.08
C PHE A 99 4.97 -4.38 3.86
N SER A 100 3.73 -4.87 4.04
CA SER A 100 2.51 -4.05 3.91
C SER A 100 2.55 -2.78 4.77
N HIS A 101 3.01 -2.89 6.02
CA HIS A 101 3.07 -1.76 6.95
C HIS A 101 4.10 -0.68 6.58
N VAL A 102 5.10 -1.01 5.75
CA VAL A 102 6.20 -0.09 5.41
C VAL A 102 5.98 0.57 4.05
N SER A 103 5.77 -0.22 2.99
CA SER A 103 5.65 0.32 1.63
C SER A 103 4.23 0.33 1.08
N GLY A 104 3.30 -0.40 1.71
CA GLY A 104 2.02 -0.79 1.12
C GLY A 104 2.07 -2.15 0.42
N GLY A 105 3.25 -2.76 0.28
CA GLY A 105 3.43 -4.11 -0.25
C GLY A 105 2.93 -4.28 -1.68
N HIS A 106 3.25 -3.34 -2.59
CA HIS A 106 2.74 -3.39 -3.95
C HIS A 106 3.42 -4.51 -4.75
N VAL A 107 4.75 -4.60 -4.69
CA VAL A 107 5.59 -5.65 -5.30
C VAL A 107 5.29 -5.88 -6.79
N ASN A 108 4.67 -4.90 -7.42
CA ASN A 108 4.05 -5.02 -8.73
C ASN A 108 3.83 -3.63 -9.36
N PRO A 109 4.39 -3.39 -10.55
CA PRO A 109 4.20 -2.14 -11.27
C PRO A 109 2.74 -1.83 -11.57
N ALA A 110 1.94 -2.84 -11.94
CA ALA A 110 0.52 -2.66 -12.27
C ALA A 110 -0.32 -2.27 -11.05
N VAL A 111 0.01 -2.79 -9.86
CA VAL A 111 -0.63 -2.41 -8.60
C VAL A 111 -0.28 -0.96 -8.26
N SER A 112 0.99 -0.59 -8.41
CA SER A 112 1.46 0.79 -8.19
C SER A 112 0.76 1.78 -9.13
N VAL A 113 0.61 1.44 -10.41
CA VAL A 113 -0.17 2.25 -11.37
C VAL A 113 -1.63 2.36 -10.96
N SER A 114 -2.26 1.26 -10.54
CA SER A 114 -3.66 1.25 -10.08
C SER A 114 -3.87 2.19 -8.88
N PHE A 115 -2.95 2.18 -7.91
CA PHE A 115 -2.99 3.08 -6.78
C PHE A 115 -2.76 4.55 -7.17
N ALA A 116 -1.93 4.81 -8.18
CA ALA A 116 -1.72 6.14 -8.73
C ALA A 116 -2.99 6.67 -9.42
N LEU A 117 -3.66 5.82 -10.21
CA LEU A 117 -4.92 6.16 -10.88
C LEU A 117 -6.04 6.44 -9.88
N CYS A 118 -6.11 5.66 -8.79
CA CYS A 118 -7.03 5.90 -7.68
C CYS A 118 -6.64 7.10 -6.78
N ARG A 119 -5.60 7.88 -7.16
CA ARG A 119 -5.05 9.01 -6.40
C ARG A 119 -4.62 8.68 -4.97
N ARG A 120 -4.43 7.39 -4.65
CA ARG A 120 -3.99 6.89 -3.34
C ARG A 120 -2.52 7.16 -3.08
N ILE A 121 -1.69 7.17 -4.12
CA ILE A 121 -0.26 7.51 -4.04
C ILE A 121 0.06 8.68 -4.98
N SER A 122 1.16 9.39 -4.70
CA SER A 122 1.65 10.44 -5.61
C SER A 122 2.25 9.82 -6.89
N PRO A 123 2.14 10.48 -8.05
CA PRO A 123 2.69 9.96 -9.31
C PRO A 123 4.21 9.73 -9.23
N LEU A 124 4.94 10.60 -8.51
CA LEU A 124 6.38 10.46 -8.30
C LEU A 124 6.71 9.18 -7.50
N ARG A 125 5.96 8.91 -6.43
CA ARG A 125 6.10 7.67 -5.64
C ARG A 125 5.81 6.44 -6.49
N ALA A 126 4.79 6.50 -7.36
CA ALA A 126 4.47 5.42 -8.28
C ALA A 126 5.63 5.10 -9.23
N VAL A 127 6.24 6.12 -9.85
CA VAL A 127 7.39 5.94 -10.77
C VAL A 127 8.59 5.35 -10.03
N LEU A 128 8.91 5.83 -8.83
CA LEU A 128 10.00 5.28 -8.03
C LEU A 128 9.76 3.83 -7.62
N TYR A 129 8.52 3.48 -7.26
CA TYR A 129 8.14 2.10 -6.95
C TYR A 129 8.30 1.20 -8.17
N ILE A 130 7.85 1.64 -9.35
CA ILE A 130 7.98 0.87 -10.59
C ILE A 130 9.46 0.63 -10.90
N ALA A 131 10.31 1.65 -10.82
CA ALA A 131 11.75 1.51 -11.04
C ALA A 131 12.40 0.53 -10.05
N ALA A 132 12.05 0.62 -8.77
CA ALA A 132 12.52 -0.28 -7.72
C ALA A 132 12.05 -1.73 -7.94
N GLN A 133 10.78 -1.94 -8.28
CA GLN A 133 10.21 -3.26 -8.56
C GLN A 133 10.87 -3.90 -9.78
N CYS A 134 11.07 -3.14 -10.87
CA CYS A 134 11.80 -3.64 -12.04
C CYS A 134 13.25 -4.01 -11.69
N GLY A 135 13.96 -3.15 -10.95
CA GLY A 135 15.33 -3.42 -10.50
C GLY A 135 15.42 -4.66 -9.62
N GLY A 136 14.53 -4.79 -8.64
CA GLY A 136 14.45 -5.95 -7.75
C GLY A 136 14.14 -7.24 -8.50
N GLY A 137 13.17 -7.21 -9.42
CA GLY A 137 12.83 -8.36 -10.25
C GLY A 137 14.00 -8.85 -11.10
N ILE A 138 14.69 -7.93 -11.79
CA ILE A 138 15.88 -8.26 -12.59
C ILE A 138 16.97 -8.87 -11.70
N ALA A 139 17.26 -8.26 -10.56
CA ALA A 139 18.29 -8.76 -9.63
C ALA A 139 17.93 -10.15 -9.08
N GLY A 140 16.66 -10.41 -8.77
CA GLY A 140 16.20 -11.68 -8.23
C GLY A 140 16.36 -12.82 -9.24
N VAL A 141 16.03 -12.56 -10.51
CA VAL A 141 16.26 -13.52 -11.59
C VAL A 141 17.75 -13.67 -11.89
N ALA A 142 18.51 -12.57 -11.94
CA ALA A 142 19.94 -12.60 -12.23
C ALA A 142 20.73 -13.45 -11.21
N MET A 143 20.33 -13.42 -9.93
CA MET A 143 20.96 -14.24 -8.89
C MET A 143 20.74 -15.75 -9.09
N LEU A 144 19.73 -16.15 -9.86
CA LEU A 144 19.50 -17.56 -10.20
C LEU A 144 20.39 -18.03 -11.36
N TYR A 145 20.91 -17.10 -12.17
CA TYR A 145 21.75 -17.40 -13.33
C TYR A 145 23.26 -17.34 -13.06
N GLY A 146 23.68 -16.63 -12.01
CA GLY A 146 25.08 -16.52 -11.58
C GLY A 146 25.53 -17.68 -10.72
#